data_AF-A0A0T5ZTJ9-F1
#
_entry.id   AF-A0A0T5ZTJ9-F1
#
_cell.length_a   1.000
_cell.length_b   1.000
_cell.length_c   1.000
_cell.angle_alpha   90.00
_cell.angle_beta   90.00
_cell.angle_gamma   90.00
#
_symmetry.space_group_name_H-M   'P 1'
#
loop_
_entity.id
_entity.type
_entity.pdbx_description
1 polymer ?
#
loop_
_entity_poly.entity_id
_entity_poly.type
_entity_poly.pdbx_seq_one_letter_code
_entity_poly.pdbx_strand_id
1 'polypeptide(L)'
;MKAISVLMLIVLLGGLIALTTGCTELNMGTQVLFEGPLMAQSKCSDIFAIYYVEVKECMGVSKPLPLPDLKIMCGEGVMCGDKVGLGCYHNALSPSQGRKGTIIIPVETNPTVIKHEFIHHILFLTTGNIDLNHNSEWFIKCGGLECQSPSAYPSPSQEGF
;
A
#
# COMPACT_ATOMS: atom_id res chain seq x y z
N MET A 1 -58.62 -17.03 -7.34
CA MET A 1 -57.35 -16.62 -7.99
C MET A 1 -56.86 -15.28 -7.43
N LYS A 2 -56.33 -15.24 -6.19
CA LYS A 2 -55.74 -14.01 -5.59
C LYS A 2 -54.49 -14.25 -4.72
N ALA A 3 -54.04 -15.50 -4.55
CA ALA A 3 -52.96 -15.83 -3.62
C ALA A 3 -51.57 -15.99 -4.28
N ILE A 4 -51.48 -15.97 -5.62
CA ILE A 4 -50.22 -16.24 -6.33
C ILE A 4 -49.41 -14.94 -6.58
N SER A 5 -50.05 -13.78 -6.63
CA SER A 5 -49.36 -12.49 -6.88
C SER A 5 -48.56 -11.95 -5.69
N VAL A 6 -48.84 -12.36 -4.46
CA VAL A 6 -48.15 -11.82 -3.28
C VAL A 6 -46.82 -12.55 -3.02
N LEU A 7 -46.70 -13.80 -3.47
CA LEU A 7 -45.49 -14.61 -3.24
C LEU A 7 -44.32 -14.21 -4.16
N MET A 8 -44.59 -13.69 -5.37
CA MET A 8 -43.51 -13.20 -6.25
C MET A 8 -42.96 -11.83 -5.86
N LEU A 9 -43.73 -11.04 -5.08
CA LEU A 9 -43.27 -9.72 -4.63
C LEU A 9 -42.26 -9.81 -3.48
N ILE A 10 -42.34 -10.86 -2.66
CA ILE A 10 -41.42 -11.07 -1.52
C ILE A 10 -40.06 -11.62 -2.00
N VAL A 11 -40.04 -12.40 -3.09
CA VAL A 11 -38.78 -12.92 -3.66
C VAL A 11 -38.00 -11.82 -4.39
N LEU A 12 -38.68 -10.82 -4.95
CA LEU A 12 -38.03 -9.65 -5.56
C LEU A 12 -37.54 -8.61 -4.53
N LEU A 13 -38.11 -8.56 -3.32
CA LEU A 13 -37.64 -7.68 -2.25
C LEU A 13 -36.50 -8.30 -1.41
N GLY A 14 -36.44 -9.63 -1.30
CA GLY A 14 -35.36 -10.32 -0.58
C GLY A 14 -34.03 -10.39 -1.35
N GLY A 15 -34.05 -10.19 -2.67
CA GLY A 15 -32.86 -10.22 -3.52
C GLY A 15 -32.14 -8.86 -3.67
N LEU A 16 -32.76 -7.77 -3.24
CA LEU A 16 -32.22 -6.42 -3.46
C LEU A 16 -31.29 -5.90 -2.34
N ILE A 17 -31.11 -6.67 -1.26
CA ILE A 17 -30.29 -6.25 -0.10
C ILE A 17 -28.86 -6.83 -0.16
N ALA A 18 -28.56 -7.73 -1.11
CA ALA A 18 -27.24 -8.36 -1.22
C ALA A 18 -26.28 -7.70 -2.25
N LEU A 19 -26.61 -6.50 -2.74
CA LEU A 19 -25.73 -5.69 -3.61
C LEU A 19 -25.22 -4.42 -2.94
N THR A 20 -25.26 -4.34 -1.60
CA THR A 20 -24.30 -3.51 -0.87
C THR A 20 -22.98 -4.28 -0.82
N THR A 21 -22.29 -4.33 -1.96
CA THR A 21 -20.83 -4.49 -1.91
C THR A 21 -20.36 -3.30 -1.08
N GLY A 22 -20.06 -3.57 0.20
CA GLY A 22 -19.55 -2.55 1.09
C GLY A 22 -18.36 -1.92 0.40
N CYS A 23 -18.42 -0.61 0.19
CA CYS A 23 -17.20 0.16 0.23
C CYS A 23 -16.63 -0.14 1.61
N THR A 24 -15.70 -1.08 1.71
CA THR A 24 -14.89 -1.25 2.91
C THR A 24 -14.07 0.03 3.00
N GLU A 25 -14.66 1.07 3.60
CA GLU A 25 -13.96 2.33 3.83
C GLU A 25 -12.79 2.00 4.74
N LEU A 26 -11.57 2.26 4.25
CA LEU A 26 -10.37 2.06 5.04
C LEU A 26 -10.49 2.92 6.30
N ASN A 27 -10.44 2.29 7.47
CA ASN A 27 -10.39 3.02 8.72
C ASN A 27 -9.06 3.78 8.79
N MET A 28 -9.11 5.10 8.60
CA MET A 28 -7.93 5.95 8.64
C MET A 28 -7.27 5.89 10.01
N GLY A 29 -5.96 5.64 10.02
CA GLY A 29 -5.22 5.59 11.26
C GLY A 29 -5.07 6.96 11.90
N THR A 30 -5.49 7.08 13.16
CA THR A 30 -5.48 8.35 13.91
C THR A 30 -4.53 8.32 15.11
N GLN A 31 -4.11 7.13 15.56
CA GLN A 31 -3.20 6.95 16.68
C GLN A 31 -1.85 6.44 16.19
N VAL A 32 -0.76 7.10 16.61
CA VAL A 32 0.62 6.63 16.39
C VAL A 32 0.96 5.60 17.46
N LEU A 33 1.32 4.39 17.03
CA LEU A 33 1.76 3.31 17.90
C LEU A 33 3.29 3.30 18.05
N PHE A 34 3.99 3.66 16.98
CA PHE A 34 5.45 3.76 16.94
C PHE A 34 5.88 4.85 15.97
N GLU A 35 6.93 5.60 16.33
CA GLU A 35 7.61 6.52 15.43
C GLU A 35 9.10 6.55 15.78
N GLY A 36 9.96 6.23 14.81
CA GLY A 36 11.40 6.19 15.05
C GLY A 36 12.20 5.61 13.90
N PRO A 37 13.55 5.62 14.01
CA PRO A 37 14.42 5.12 12.95
C PRO A 37 14.28 3.60 12.79
N LEU A 38 14.34 3.13 11.54
CA LEU A 38 14.47 1.70 11.27
C LEU A 38 15.82 1.19 11.81
N MET A 39 15.79 0.24 12.75
CA MET A 39 16.99 -0.30 13.41
C MET A 39 17.46 -1.60 12.75
N ALA A 40 18.52 -1.53 11.94
CA ALA A 40 19.06 -2.68 11.20
C ALA A 40 20.05 -3.58 11.99
N GLN A 41 20.29 -3.33 13.29
CA GLN A 41 21.46 -3.89 14.02
C GLN A 41 21.19 -4.93 15.12
N SER A 42 19.99 -5.51 15.25
CA SER A 42 19.82 -6.65 16.16
C SER A 42 19.42 -7.92 15.39
N LYS A 43 20.03 -9.06 15.75
CA LYS A 43 19.79 -10.36 15.10
C LYS A 43 18.35 -10.89 15.25
N CYS A 44 17.48 -10.18 15.97
CA CYS A 44 16.06 -10.51 16.16
C CYS A 44 15.10 -9.32 15.96
N SER A 45 15.57 -8.14 15.54
CA SER A 45 14.75 -6.96 15.17
C SER A 45 15.03 -6.65 13.72
N ASP A 46 14.11 -6.49 12.79
CA ASP A 46 12.68 -6.25 12.81
C ASP A 46 12.33 -6.52 11.33
N ILE A 47 11.26 -7.25 11.02
CA ILE A 47 11.01 -7.81 9.67
C ILE A 47 11.15 -6.77 8.53
N PHE A 48 10.88 -5.49 8.84
CA PHE A 48 11.06 -4.36 7.93
C PHE A 48 12.51 -4.08 7.52
N ALA A 49 13.49 -4.32 8.39
CA ALA A 49 14.90 -4.18 8.05
C ALA A 49 15.34 -5.24 7.03
N ILE A 50 14.79 -6.45 7.12
CA ILE A 50 15.00 -7.53 6.15
C ILE A 50 14.42 -7.12 4.79
N TYR A 51 13.16 -6.67 4.76
CA TYR A 51 12.52 -6.20 3.53
C TYR A 51 13.27 -5.04 2.88
N TYR A 52 13.79 -4.09 3.68
CA TYR A 52 14.60 -3.01 3.15
C TYR A 52 15.87 -3.52 2.46
N VAL A 53 16.60 -4.45 3.10
CA VAL A 53 17.81 -5.05 2.52
C VAL A 53 17.46 -5.80 1.23
N GLU A 54 16.43 -6.62 1.22
CA GLU A 54 15.96 -7.35 0.04
C GLU A 54 15.65 -6.43 -1.14
N VAL A 55 14.89 -5.35 -0.92
CA VAL A 55 14.55 -4.38 -1.96
C VAL A 55 15.80 -3.66 -2.46
N LYS A 56 16.68 -3.22 -1.55
CA LYS A 56 17.93 -2.52 -1.90
C LYS A 56 18.84 -3.37 -2.76
N GLU A 57 19.00 -4.64 -2.40
CA GLU A 57 19.79 -5.61 -3.16
C GLU A 57 19.15 -5.93 -4.51
N CYS A 58 17.83 -6.14 -4.56
CA CYS A 58 17.09 -6.35 -5.81
C CYS A 58 17.23 -5.18 -6.80
N MET A 59 17.23 -3.95 -6.30
CA MET A 59 17.45 -2.74 -7.11
C MET A 59 18.92 -2.52 -7.50
N GLY A 60 19.83 -3.42 -7.12
CA GLY A 60 21.25 -3.35 -7.46
C GLY A 60 22.01 -2.24 -6.75
N VAL A 61 21.50 -1.71 -5.63
CA VAL A 61 22.13 -0.61 -4.91
C VAL A 61 23.13 -1.15 -3.90
N SER A 62 24.43 -1.10 -4.22
CA SER A 62 25.49 -1.62 -3.35
C SER A 62 25.92 -0.65 -2.24
N LYS A 63 25.78 0.66 -2.47
CA LYS A 63 26.22 1.67 -1.50
C LYS A 63 25.36 1.66 -0.22
N PRO A 64 25.94 1.99 0.95
CA PRO A 64 25.16 2.31 2.14
C PRO A 64 24.22 3.48 1.87
N LEU A 65 22.98 3.37 2.33
CA LEU A 65 21.96 4.40 2.24
C LEU A 65 21.44 4.67 3.66
N PRO A 66 21.13 5.94 4.01
CA PRO A 66 20.38 6.24 5.22
C PRO A 66 19.10 5.39 5.30
N LEU A 67 18.80 4.86 6.48
CA LEU A 67 17.54 4.14 6.70
C LEU A 67 16.40 5.15 6.89
N PRO A 68 15.17 4.80 6.48
CA PRO A 68 14.01 5.64 6.74
C PRO A 68 13.63 5.60 8.23
N ASP A 69 12.88 6.60 8.66
CA ASP A 69 12.08 6.46 9.87
C ASP A 69 10.80 5.69 9.54
N LEU A 70 10.28 4.94 10.50
CA LEU A 70 8.98 4.28 10.41
C LEU A 70 7.99 4.94 11.34
N LYS A 71 6.76 5.08 10.87
CA LYS A 71 5.61 5.54 11.65
C LYS A 71 4.48 4.52 11.51
N ILE A 72 4.23 3.76 12.57
CA ILE A 72 3.19 2.74 12.59
C ILE A 72 1.94 3.33 13.22
N MET A 73 0.81 3.23 12.51
CA MET A 73 -0.47 3.79 12.93
C MET A 73 -1.50 2.69 13.20
N CYS A 74 -2.38 2.92 14.18
CA CYS A 74 -3.54 2.05 14.41
C CYS A 74 -4.64 2.42 13.40
N GLY A 75 -5.03 1.49 12.52
CA GLY A 75 -5.99 1.68 11.43
C GLY A 75 -5.71 0.72 10.28
N GLU A 76 -6.51 0.79 9.21
CA GLU A 76 -6.35 0.00 7.97
C GLU A 76 -5.79 0.83 6.81
N GLY A 77 -5.76 2.16 6.96
CA GLY A 77 -5.14 3.08 6.01
C GLY A 77 -4.45 4.25 6.69
N VAL A 78 -3.66 5.00 5.94
CA VAL A 78 -2.89 6.18 6.38
C VAL A 78 -3.08 7.32 5.38
N MET A 79 -2.84 8.56 5.82
CA MET A 79 -2.92 9.73 4.93
C MET A 79 -1.66 9.85 4.07
N CYS A 80 -1.88 9.91 2.76
CA CYS A 80 -0.88 10.13 1.70
C CYS A 80 -1.20 11.45 1.00
N GLY A 81 -0.87 12.59 1.62
CA GLY A 81 -1.32 13.90 1.16
C GLY A 81 -2.82 14.10 1.38
N ASP A 82 -3.59 14.17 0.30
CA ASP A 82 -5.05 14.38 0.31
C ASP A 82 -5.86 13.06 0.19
N LYS A 83 -5.19 11.91 0.10
CA LYS A 83 -5.81 10.60 -0.08
C LYS A 83 -5.47 9.63 1.04
N VAL A 84 -6.36 8.68 1.29
CA VAL A 84 -6.08 7.53 2.17
C VAL A 84 -5.46 6.41 1.34
N GLY A 85 -4.35 5.85 1.82
CA GLY A 85 -3.66 4.71 1.21
C GLY A 85 -3.32 3.62 2.23
N LEU A 86 -2.81 2.48 1.77
CA LEU A 86 -2.39 1.36 2.62
C LEU A 86 -0.98 1.53 3.20
N GLY A 87 -0.25 2.54 2.73
CA GLY A 87 1.11 2.91 3.10
C GLY A 87 1.45 4.25 2.46
N CYS A 88 2.43 4.95 3.02
CA CYS A 88 2.89 6.22 2.48
C CYS A 88 4.37 6.47 2.75
N TYR A 89 5.10 6.82 1.70
CA TYR A 89 6.42 7.41 1.82
C TYR A 89 6.37 8.94 1.77
N HIS A 90 6.85 9.59 2.84
CA HIS A 90 7.10 11.02 2.89
C HIS A 90 8.60 11.30 2.77
N ASN A 91 8.99 12.05 1.74
CA ASN A 91 10.35 12.51 1.58
C ASN A 91 10.58 13.82 2.35
N ALA A 92 11.72 13.90 3.05
CA ALA A 92 12.16 15.11 3.71
C ALA A 92 13.58 15.47 3.27
N LEU A 93 13.83 16.77 3.11
CA LEU A 93 15.17 17.30 2.98
C LEU A 93 15.61 17.77 4.36
N SER A 94 16.53 17.03 4.99
CA SER A 94 17.13 17.45 6.25
C SER A 94 18.39 18.29 5.95
N PRO A 95 18.49 19.54 6.43
CA PRO A 95 19.70 20.35 6.27
C PRO A 95 20.96 19.69 6.83
N SER A 96 20.82 18.85 7.87
CA SER A 96 21.93 18.19 8.57
C SER A 96 22.17 16.75 8.16
N GLN A 97 21.21 16.09 7.48
CA GLN A 97 21.28 14.66 7.15
C GLN A 97 21.08 14.36 5.65
N GLY A 98 20.91 15.39 4.82
CA GLY A 98 20.63 15.22 3.39
C GLY A 98 19.22 14.71 3.13
N ARG A 99 19.04 13.91 2.06
CA ARG A 99 17.76 13.27 1.75
C ARG A 99 17.47 12.19 2.79
N LYS A 100 16.30 12.24 3.42
CA LYS A 100 15.77 11.20 4.30
C LYS A 100 14.27 11.03 3.99
N GLY A 101 13.66 9.96 4.45
CA GLY A 101 12.20 9.88 4.41
C GLY A 101 11.64 9.05 5.54
N THR A 102 10.33 9.14 5.67
CA THR A 102 9.53 8.43 6.67
C THR A 102 8.53 7.57 5.92
N ILE A 103 8.47 6.29 6.28
CA ILE A 103 7.45 5.37 5.80
C ILE A 103 6.37 5.28 6.88
N ILE A 104 5.14 5.60 6.49
CA ILE A 104 3.96 5.55 7.35
C ILE A 104 3.12 4.36 6.91
N ILE A 105 2.81 3.45 7.83
CA ILE A 105 2.04 2.24 7.54
C ILE A 105 1.06 1.93 8.67
N PRO A 106 -0.10 1.33 8.38
CA PRO A 106 -0.94 0.73 9.40
C PRO A 106 -0.25 -0.46 10.09
N VAL A 107 -0.72 -0.85 11.27
CA VAL A 107 -0.13 -1.94 12.07
C VAL A 107 -0.17 -3.29 11.35
N GLU A 108 -1.25 -3.59 10.63
CA GLU A 108 -1.45 -4.82 9.88
C GLU A 108 -1.24 -4.59 8.38
N THR A 109 0.00 -4.26 8.00
CA THR A 109 0.33 -3.97 6.59
C THR A 109 0.92 -5.19 5.88
N ASN A 110 0.45 -5.42 4.65
CA ASN A 110 0.99 -6.45 3.77
C ASN A 110 2.48 -6.18 3.43
N PRO A 111 3.37 -7.19 3.50
CA PRO A 111 4.77 -7.09 3.10
C PRO A 111 5.01 -6.41 1.74
N THR A 112 4.15 -6.64 0.75
CA THR A 112 4.23 -6.02 -0.59
C THR A 112 4.10 -4.49 -0.51
N VAL A 113 3.19 -3.98 0.33
CA VAL A 113 3.03 -2.53 0.54
C VAL A 113 4.26 -1.95 1.22
N ILE A 114 4.80 -2.63 2.23
CA ILE A 114 6.02 -2.19 2.91
C ILE A 114 7.21 -2.14 1.94
N LYS A 115 7.39 -3.17 1.12
CA LYS A 115 8.44 -3.21 0.08
C LYS A 115 8.24 -2.11 -0.96
N HIS A 116 7.00 -1.85 -1.36
CA HIS A 116 6.64 -0.74 -2.25
C HIS A 116 7.11 0.62 -1.71
N GLU A 117 6.84 0.91 -0.43
CA GLU A 117 7.31 2.17 0.18
C GLU A 117 8.85 2.25 0.28
N PHE A 118 9.54 1.12 0.46
CA PHE A 118 11.00 1.10 0.41
C PHE A 118 11.57 1.42 -0.97
N ILE A 119 10.87 1.07 -2.05
CA ILE A 119 11.28 1.43 -3.42
C ILE A 119 11.24 2.95 -3.59
N HIS A 120 10.17 3.61 -3.16
CA HIS A 120 10.08 5.08 -3.16
C HIS A 120 11.24 5.71 -2.39
N HIS A 121 11.57 5.16 -1.21
CA HIS A 121 12.68 5.63 -0.41
C HIS A 121 14.04 5.51 -1.14
N ILE A 122 14.33 4.33 -1.69
CA ILE A 122 15.59 4.07 -2.39
C ILE A 122 15.70 4.92 -3.66
N LEU A 123 14.62 5.05 -4.44
CA LEU A 123 14.56 5.93 -5.61
C LEU A 123 14.82 7.39 -5.23
N PHE A 124 14.24 7.87 -4.14
CA PHE A 124 14.48 9.23 -3.66
C PHE A 124 15.96 9.47 -3.33
N LEU A 125 16.57 8.55 -2.60
CA LEU A 125 17.96 8.67 -2.17
C LEU A 125 18.94 8.55 -3.34
N THR A 126 18.63 7.73 -4.34
CA THR A 126 19.53 7.45 -5.47
C THR A 126 19.35 8.40 -6.65
N THR A 127 18.14 8.86 -6.91
CA THR A 127 17.79 9.67 -8.09
C THR A 127 17.22 11.05 -7.74
N GLY A 128 16.55 11.17 -6.59
CA GLY A 128 15.83 12.38 -6.19
C GLY A 128 14.39 12.43 -6.70
N ASN A 129 13.98 11.44 -7.48
CA ASN A 129 12.61 11.21 -7.88
C ASN A 129 12.06 10.05 -7.05
N ILE A 130 10.86 10.22 -6.49
CA ILE A 130 10.18 9.16 -5.75
C ILE A 130 9.35 8.26 -6.68
N ASP A 131 9.10 8.67 -7.93
CA ASP A 131 8.27 7.94 -8.90
C ASP A 131 6.83 7.70 -8.42
N LEU A 132 6.13 8.81 -8.13
CA LEU A 132 4.72 8.81 -7.66
C LEU A 132 3.74 8.08 -8.58
N ASN A 133 4.08 7.96 -9.87
CA ASN A 133 3.23 7.31 -10.87
C ASN A 133 3.59 5.83 -11.07
N HIS A 134 4.59 5.31 -10.35
CA HIS A 134 5.03 3.93 -10.40
C HIS A 134 5.45 3.46 -11.81
N ASN A 135 6.13 4.32 -12.57
CA ASN A 135 6.52 4.02 -13.94
C ASN A 135 7.74 3.10 -14.02
N SER A 136 8.56 3.06 -12.97
CA SER A 136 9.75 2.21 -12.92
C SER A 136 9.38 0.74 -12.72
N GLU A 137 10.14 -0.14 -13.37
CA GLU A 137 9.96 -1.59 -13.26
C GLU A 137 10.25 -2.15 -11.86
N TRP A 138 10.87 -1.35 -10.98
CA TRP A 138 11.25 -1.76 -9.63
C TRP A 138 10.06 -2.16 -8.78
N PHE A 139 8.91 -1.50 -8.95
CA PHE A 139 7.68 -1.84 -8.21
C PHE A 139 7.20 -3.26 -8.52
N ILE A 140 7.41 -3.74 -9.75
CA ILE A 140 7.08 -5.10 -10.15
C ILE A 140 8.18 -6.06 -9.70
N LYS A 141 9.44 -5.75 -10.03
CA LYS A 141 10.58 -6.66 -9.82
C LYS A 141 10.94 -6.85 -8.34
N CYS A 142 10.90 -5.78 -7.55
CA CYS A 142 11.41 -5.74 -6.19
C CYS A 142 10.32 -5.53 -5.13
N GLY A 143 9.12 -5.10 -5.53
CA GLY A 143 7.99 -4.92 -4.62
C GLY A 143 7.39 -6.24 -4.10
N GLY A 144 7.80 -7.38 -4.66
CA GLY A 144 7.29 -8.70 -4.29
C GLY A 144 5.93 -9.02 -4.92
N LEU A 145 5.61 -8.41 -6.07
CA LEU A 145 4.44 -8.76 -6.87
C LEU A 145 4.81 -9.84 -7.89
N GLU A 146 4.48 -11.10 -7.59
CA GLU A 146 3.79 -11.87 -8.63
C GLU A 146 2.46 -11.15 -8.87
N CYS A 147 2.35 -10.48 -10.02
CA CYS A 147 1.23 -9.68 -10.52
C CYS A 147 -0.11 -9.76 -9.76
N GLN A 148 -0.44 -8.70 -9.02
CA GLN A 148 -1.77 -8.09 -9.14
C GLN A 148 -1.62 -6.76 -9.87
N SER A 149 -1.55 -6.87 -11.19
CA SER A 149 -1.79 -5.72 -12.07
C SER A 149 -3.26 -5.31 -11.90
N PRO A 150 -3.60 -4.04 -11.65
CA PRO A 150 -4.95 -3.55 -11.84
C PRO A 150 -5.19 -3.39 -13.35
N SER A 151 -5.35 -4.51 -14.06
CA SER A 151 -5.84 -4.52 -15.43
C SER A 151 -6.51 -5.87 -15.75
N ALA A 152 -7.69 -6.08 -15.16
CA ALA A 152 -8.72 -6.93 -15.73
C ALA A 152 -10.09 -6.61 -15.09
N TYR A 153 -10.59 -5.38 -15.30
CA TYR A 153 -12.04 -5.28 -15.47
C TYR A 153 -12.33 -5.89 -16.85
N PRO A 154 -13.11 -6.98 -16.95
CA PRO A 154 -13.61 -7.37 -18.26
C PRO A 154 -14.49 -6.23 -18.78
N SER A 155 -14.10 -5.66 -19.92
CA SER A 155 -15.03 -4.85 -20.70
C SER A 155 -16.24 -5.73 -21.03
N PRO A 156 -17.48 -5.25 -20.84
CA PRO A 156 -18.63 -5.99 -21.31
C PRO A 156 -18.52 -6.10 -22.83
N SER A 157 -18.37 -7.33 -23.31
CA SER A 157 -18.52 -7.65 -24.72
C SER A 157 -19.89 -7.15 -25.17
N GLN A 158 -19.88 -6.28 -26.18
CA GLN A 158 -21.06 -6.00 -26.96
C GLN A 158 -21.48 -7.31 -27.66
N GLU A 159 -22.40 -8.05 -27.06
CA GLU A 159 -23.24 -8.96 -27.83
C GLU A 159 -24.30 -8.11 -28.54
N GLY A 160 -24.02 -7.80 -29.79
CA GLY A 160 -24.99 -7.35 -30.77
C GLY A 160 -24.67 -8.06 -32.07
N PHE A 161 -25.38 -9.17 -32.32
CA PHE A 161 -26.06 -9.55 -33.57
C PHE A 161 -26.61 -10.98 -33.45
#